data_AF-Q8TV00-F1
#
_entry.id   AF-Q8TV00-F1
#
_cell.length_a   1.000
_cell.length_b   1.000
_cell.length_c   1.000
_cell.angle_alpha   90.00
_cell.angle_beta   90.00
_cell.angle_gamma   90.00
#
_symmetry.space_group_name_H-M   'P 1'
#
loop_
_entity.id
_entity.type
_entity.pdbx_description
1 polymer ?
#
loop_
_entity_poly.entity_id
_entity_poly.type
_entity_poly.pdbx_seq_one_letter_code
_entity_poly.pdbx_strand_id
1 'polypeptide(L)'
;MGELADAVREHLVSATLNAIGLIVVILVIQLVVPPLASLGTMIPGIGVPVNMVLTAVGVVLALYFAYGVLKHVKPMITPAADLVSMVLLGRREEDLRTATYNLVLAAIVLVVAVLLSPLMVSVPGAGAVLSLLVLLVGIGFGGLLLIKAATGFYEVFRDKLEELAENLAERVEELERKASETEETEESE
;
A
#
# COMPACT_ATOMS: atom_id res chain seq x y z
N MET A 1 19.77 -14.61 13.05
CA MET A 1 18.57 -14.72 12.17
C MET A 1 17.28 -14.98 12.95
N GLY A 2 17.28 -15.59 14.15
CA GLY A 2 16.06 -15.82 14.95
C GLY A 2 15.36 -14.56 15.47
N GLU A 3 16.09 -13.59 16.03
CA GLU A 3 15.47 -12.37 16.61
C GLU A 3 14.75 -11.47 15.60
N LEU A 4 15.24 -11.40 14.35
CA LEU A 4 14.57 -10.65 13.28
C LEU A 4 13.26 -11.35 12.84
N ALA A 5 13.23 -12.68 12.83
CA ALA A 5 12.04 -13.44 12.49
C ALA A 5 10.96 -13.31 13.57
N ASP A 6 11.35 -13.30 14.85
CA ASP A 6 10.42 -13.15 15.97
C ASP A 6 9.84 -11.73 16.06
N ALA A 7 10.65 -10.68 15.86
CA ALA A 7 10.18 -9.29 15.81
C ALA A 7 9.22 -9.06 14.62
N VAL A 8 9.55 -9.59 13.44
CA VAL A 8 8.67 -9.54 12.26
C VAL A 8 7.38 -10.30 12.54
N ARG A 9 7.44 -11.48 13.15
CA ARG A 9 6.25 -12.29 13.49
C ARG A 9 5.34 -11.58 14.48
N GLU A 10 5.89 -10.93 15.50
CA GLU A 10 5.12 -10.18 16.49
C GLU A 10 4.38 -8.99 15.87
N HIS A 11 5.04 -8.26 14.96
CA HIS A 11 4.40 -7.18 14.20
C HIS A 11 3.36 -7.70 13.20
N LEU A 12 3.59 -8.84 12.53
CA LEU A 12 2.65 -9.48 11.60
C LEU A 12 1.39 -9.95 12.33
N VAL A 13 1.56 -10.62 13.47
CA VAL A 13 0.46 -11.12 14.30
C VAL A 13 -0.35 -9.94 14.83
N SER A 14 0.31 -8.89 15.34
CA SER A 14 -0.38 -7.70 15.84
C SER A 14 -1.11 -6.94 14.73
N ALA A 15 -0.51 -6.80 13.54
CA ALA A 15 -1.16 -6.19 12.37
C ALA A 15 -2.37 -7.01 11.92
N THR A 16 -2.25 -8.34 11.91
CA THR A 16 -3.31 -9.26 11.50
C THR A 16 -4.44 -9.25 12.53
N LEU A 17 -4.14 -9.27 13.83
CA LEU A 17 -5.14 -9.14 14.89
C LEU A 17 -5.87 -7.80 14.83
N ASN A 18 -5.15 -6.69 14.56
CA ASN A 18 -5.78 -5.39 14.38
C ASN A 18 -6.63 -5.33 13.10
N ALA A 19 -6.22 -5.98 12.02
CA ALA A 19 -6.99 -6.07 10.78
C ALA A 19 -8.25 -6.93 10.95
N ILE A 20 -8.12 -8.08 11.63
CA ILE A 20 -9.26 -8.92 12.01
C ILE A 20 -10.19 -8.13 12.92
N GLY A 21 -9.66 -7.43 13.94
CA GLY A 21 -10.41 -6.56 14.82
C GLY A 21 -11.18 -5.49 14.06
N LEU A 22 -10.54 -4.83 13.09
CA LEU A 22 -11.18 -3.86 12.21
C LEU A 22 -12.34 -4.48 11.42
N ILE A 23 -12.11 -5.63 10.78
CA ILE A 23 -13.13 -6.35 10.00
C ILE A 23 -14.30 -6.76 10.89
N VAL A 24 -14.03 -7.32 12.07
CA VAL A 24 -15.04 -7.74 13.04
C VAL A 24 -15.84 -6.55 13.52
N VAL A 25 -15.20 -5.43 13.88
CA VAL A 25 -15.89 -4.19 14.28
C VAL A 25 -16.80 -3.70 13.14
N ILE A 26 -16.30 -3.65 11.91
CA ILE A 26 -17.11 -3.28 10.74
C ILE A 26 -18.31 -4.21 10.58
N LEU A 27 -18.10 -5.52 10.66
CA LEU A 27 -19.17 -6.53 10.54
C LEU A 27 -20.21 -6.38 11.63
N VAL A 28 -19.78 -6.22 12.89
CA VAL A 28 -20.70 -6.03 14.03
C VAL A 28 -21.52 -4.76 13.82
N ILE A 29 -20.90 -3.65 13.43
CA ILE A 29 -21.61 -2.39 13.15
C ILE A 29 -22.62 -2.61 12.03
N GLN A 30 -22.21 -3.21 10.90
CA GLN A 30 -23.10 -3.45 9.77
C GLN A 30 -24.24 -4.42 10.08
N LEU A 31 -24.03 -5.38 10.99
CA LEU A 31 -25.07 -6.35 11.34
C LEU A 31 -26.03 -5.81 12.41
N VAL A 32 -25.51 -5.03 13.36
CA VAL A 32 -26.24 -4.58 14.56
C VAL A 32 -26.90 -3.22 14.35
N VAL A 33 -26.26 -2.29 13.63
CA VAL A 33 -26.78 -0.92 13.46
C VAL A 33 -28.06 -0.88 12.62
N PRO A 34 -28.18 -1.53 11.44
CA PRO A 34 -29.40 -1.46 10.63
C PRO A 34 -30.68 -1.94 11.33
N PRO A 35 -30.72 -3.10 12.01
CA PRO A 35 -31.93 -3.53 12.71
C PRO A 35 -32.28 -2.60 13.87
N LEU A 36 -31.29 -2.08 14.62
CA LEU A 36 -31.55 -1.14 15.71
C LEU A 36 -32.02 0.23 15.21
N ALA A 37 -31.51 0.70 14.07
CA ALA A 37 -31.96 1.91 13.42
C ALA A 37 -33.43 1.81 12.98
N SER A 38 -33.85 0.63 12.51
CA SER A 38 -35.25 0.39 12.12
C SER A 38 -36.25 0.46 13.29
N LEU A 39 -35.78 0.21 14.52
CA LEU A 39 -36.60 0.26 15.72
C LEU A 39 -36.79 1.68 16.27
N GLY A 40 -36.07 2.68 15.74
CA GLY A 40 -36.21 4.08 16.17
C GLY A 40 -35.98 4.30 17.65
N THR A 41 -35.23 3.40 18.31
CA THR A 41 -35.07 3.40 19.76
C THR A 41 -34.26 4.63 20.18
N MET A 42 -34.89 5.50 20.97
CA MET A 42 -34.23 6.65 21.59
C MET A 42 -33.67 6.25 22.95
N ILE A 43 -32.49 6.77 23.29
CA ILE A 43 -31.95 6.62 24.65
C ILE A 43 -32.78 7.53 25.58
N PRO A 44 -33.51 6.96 26.55
CA PRO A 44 -34.29 7.75 27.48
C PRO A 44 -33.36 8.68 28.28
N GLY A 45 -33.72 9.96 28.38
CA GLY A 45 -32.97 10.99 29.11
C GLY A 45 -32.04 11.87 28.26
N ILE A 46 -31.61 11.41 27.08
CA ILE A 46 -30.68 12.17 26.21
C ILE A 46 -31.34 12.58 24.89
N GLY A 47 -32.40 11.87 24.46
CA GLY A 47 -33.13 12.19 23.22
C GLY A 47 -32.33 11.89 21.94
N VAL A 48 -31.19 11.21 22.07
CA VAL A 48 -30.35 10.78 20.95
C VAL A 48 -30.72 9.35 20.57
N PRO A 49 -30.85 9.04 19.27
CA PRO A 49 -31.20 7.69 18.84
C PRO A 49 -30.02 6.74 19.05
N VAL A 50 -30.32 5.50 19.49
CA VAL A 50 -29.32 4.47 19.88
C VAL A 50 -28.35 4.17 18.73
N ASN A 51 -28.84 4.20 17.49
CA ASN A 51 -28.02 4.00 16.29
C ASN A 51 -26.91 5.05 16.13
N MET A 52 -27.15 6.33 16.46
CA MET A 52 -26.11 7.37 16.40
C MET A 52 -24.97 7.07 17.36
N VAL A 53 -25.29 6.66 18.59
CA VAL A 53 -24.29 6.35 19.61
C VAL A 53 -23.47 5.12 19.21
N LEU A 54 -24.13 4.06 18.74
CA LEU A 54 -23.47 2.85 18.25
C LEU A 54 -22.57 3.13 17.04
N THR A 55 -23.05 3.90 16.06
CA THR A 55 -22.20 4.29 14.91
C THR A 55 -21.02 5.13 15.37
N ALA A 56 -21.20 6.10 16.26
CA ALA A 56 -20.11 6.94 16.75
C ALA A 56 -19.04 6.11 17.45
N VAL A 57 -19.43 5.22 18.37
CA VAL A 57 -18.51 4.28 19.03
C VAL A 57 -17.83 3.37 18.01
N GLY A 58 -18.59 2.89 17.03
CA GLY A 58 -18.09 2.04 15.97
C GLY A 58 -17.03 2.72 15.10
N VAL A 59 -17.25 3.98 14.72
CA VAL A 59 -16.28 4.79 13.98
C VAL A 59 -15.01 5.00 14.79
N VAL A 60 -15.13 5.31 16.09
CA VAL A 60 -13.97 5.48 16.98
C VAL A 60 -13.15 4.19 17.08
N LEU A 61 -13.81 3.05 17.28
CA LEU A 61 -13.15 1.75 17.33
C LEU A 61 -12.48 1.40 15.99
N ALA A 62 -13.17 1.66 14.87
CA ALA A 62 -12.60 1.41 13.56
C ALA A 62 -11.38 2.29 13.27
N LEU A 63 -11.41 3.57 13.65
CA LEU A 63 -10.24 4.45 13.56
C LEU A 63 -9.09 3.96 14.44
N TYR A 64 -9.39 3.50 15.66
CA TYR A 64 -8.39 2.92 16.56
C TYR A 64 -7.71 1.69 15.94
N PHE A 65 -8.49 0.75 15.41
CA PHE A 65 -7.95 -0.44 14.75
C PHE A 65 -7.24 -0.11 13.44
N ALA A 66 -7.76 0.80 12.61
CA ALA A 66 -7.11 1.25 11.39
C ALA A 66 -5.76 1.90 11.67
N TYR A 67 -5.67 2.74 12.70
CA TYR A 67 -4.40 3.29 13.18
C TYR A 67 -3.46 2.19 13.69
N GLY A 68 -3.99 1.21 14.42
CA GLY A 68 -3.26 0.02 14.85
C GLY A 68 -2.64 -0.75 13.68
N VAL A 69 -3.41 -1.00 12.62
CA VAL A 69 -2.93 -1.62 11.37
C VAL A 69 -1.82 -0.76 10.75
N LEU A 70 -2.03 0.54 10.56
CA LEU A 70 -1.01 1.43 9.98
C LEU A 70 0.30 1.41 10.78
N LYS A 71 0.21 1.50 12.10
CA LYS A 71 1.37 1.56 13.00
C LYS A 71 2.20 0.27 12.94
N HIS A 72 1.54 -0.89 12.87
CA HIS A 72 2.22 -2.19 12.89
C HIS A 72 2.67 -2.65 11.51
N VAL A 73 2.00 -2.21 10.44
CA VAL A 73 2.44 -2.52 9.08
C VAL A 73 3.65 -1.70 8.67
N LYS A 74 3.75 -0.42 9.10
CA LYS A 74 4.89 0.46 8.79
C LYS A 74 6.28 -0.18 8.98
N PRO A 75 6.61 -0.82 10.11
CA PRO A 75 7.90 -1.50 10.29
C PRO A 75 8.08 -2.76 9.43
N MET A 76 7.02 -3.32 8.85
CA MET A 76 7.10 -4.49 7.96
C MET A 76 7.34 -4.12 6.50
N ILE A 77 6.98 -2.90 6.10
CA ILE A 77 7.19 -2.42 4.73
C ILE A 77 8.69 -2.33 4.43
N THR A 78 9.51 -1.93 5.41
CA THR A 78 10.96 -1.80 5.24
C THR A 78 11.67 -3.11 4.86
N PRO A 79 11.51 -4.23 5.59
CA PRO A 79 12.10 -5.51 5.18
C PRO A 79 11.45 -6.11 3.92
N ALA A 80 10.17 -5.85 3.66
CA ALA A 80 9.53 -6.27 2.42
C ALA A 80 10.09 -5.52 1.20
N ALA A 81 10.33 -4.22 1.32
CA ALA A 81 10.96 -3.41 0.29
C ALA A 81 12.43 -3.82 0.06
N ASP A 82 13.14 -4.25 1.10
CA ASP A 82 14.50 -4.81 0.99
C ASP A 82 14.52 -6.17 0.27
N LEU A 83 13.54 -7.04 0.53
CA LEU A 83 13.42 -8.31 -0.17
C LEU A 83 13.07 -8.12 -1.65
N VAL A 84 12.15 -7.20 -1.94
CA VAL A 84 11.74 -6.89 -3.32
C VAL A 84 12.89 -6.25 -4.10
N SER A 85 13.61 -5.28 -3.52
CA SER A 85 14.78 -4.68 -4.19
C SER A 85 15.92 -5.68 -4.41
N MET A 86 16.15 -6.57 -3.45
CA MET A 86 17.14 -7.64 -3.55
C MET A 86 16.78 -8.67 -4.63
N VAL A 87 15.51 -9.08 -4.72
CA VAL A 87 15.03 -10.06 -5.71
C VAL A 87 14.93 -9.49 -7.12
N LEU A 88 14.47 -8.24 -7.28
CA LEU A 88 14.30 -7.66 -8.61
C LEU A 88 15.62 -7.23 -9.26
N LEU A 89 16.60 -6.75 -8.48
CA LEU A 89 17.76 -6.05 -9.07
C LEU A 89 19.13 -6.51 -8.57
N GLY A 90 19.21 -7.40 -7.58
CA GLY A 90 20.50 -7.93 -7.09
C GLY A 90 21.44 -6.87 -6.47
N ARG A 91 21.01 -5.61 -6.36
CA ARG A 91 21.72 -4.49 -5.72
C ARG A 91 20.77 -3.65 -4.88
N ARG A 92 21.28 -3.15 -3.75
CA ARG A 92 20.57 -2.21 -2.86
C ARG A 92 20.61 -0.81 -3.47
N GLU A 93 19.67 -0.51 -4.36
CA GLU A 93 19.37 0.88 -4.71
C GLU A 93 18.39 1.44 -3.68
N GLU A 94 18.81 2.48 -2.95
CA GLU A 94 17.97 3.16 -1.94
C GLU A 94 16.70 3.77 -2.55
N ASP A 95 16.76 4.16 -3.82
CA ASP A 95 15.64 4.74 -4.56
C ASP A 95 14.54 3.70 -4.85
N LEU A 96 14.91 2.48 -5.23
CA LEU A 96 13.93 1.41 -5.47
C LEU A 96 13.27 0.91 -4.17
N ARG A 97 14.05 0.88 -3.08
CA ARG A 97 13.52 0.56 -1.74
C ARG A 97 12.47 1.59 -1.34
N THR A 98 12.75 2.88 -1.56
CA THR A 98 11.84 3.98 -1.25
C THR A 98 10.59 3.94 -2.15
N ALA A 99 10.75 3.61 -3.43
CA ALA A 99 9.65 3.45 -4.37
C ALA A 99 8.72 2.29 -3.96
N THR A 100 9.29 1.14 -3.64
CA THR A 100 8.52 -0.04 -3.19
C THR A 100 7.82 0.23 -1.86
N TYR A 101 8.48 0.91 -0.92
CA TYR A 101 7.89 1.33 0.33
C TYR A 101 6.68 2.23 0.10
N ASN A 102 6.81 3.24 -0.77
CA ASN A 102 5.72 4.15 -1.10
C ASN A 102 4.57 3.44 -1.81
N LEU A 103 4.85 2.48 -2.68
CA LEU A 103 3.83 1.68 -3.38
C LEU A 103 3.00 0.84 -2.39
N VAL A 104 3.67 0.10 -1.51
CA VAL A 104 3.00 -0.73 -0.50
C VAL A 104 2.21 0.14 0.47
N LEU A 105 2.79 1.26 0.91
CA LEU A 105 2.09 2.22 1.77
C LEU A 105 0.85 2.82 1.07
N ALA A 106 0.96 3.17 -0.21
CA ALA A 106 -0.18 3.65 -1.00
C ALA A 106 -1.31 2.62 -1.05
N ALA A 107 -0.96 1.36 -1.33
CA ALA A 107 -1.92 0.26 -1.38
C ALA A 107 -2.64 0.07 -0.03
N ILE A 108 -1.90 0.09 1.08
CA ILE A 108 -2.48 -0.03 2.42
C ILE A 108 -3.40 1.15 2.73
N VAL A 109 -2.97 2.39 2.45
CA VAL A 109 -3.78 3.60 2.68
C VAL A 109 -5.08 3.53 1.89
N LEU A 110 -5.02 3.11 0.62
CA LEU A 110 -6.19 2.92 -0.22
C LEU A 110 -7.14 1.85 0.34
N VAL A 111 -6.60 0.68 0.71
CA VAL A 111 -7.39 -0.41 1.31
C VAL A 111 -8.08 0.08 2.59
N VAL A 112 -7.35 0.73 3.49
CA VAL A 112 -7.91 1.28 4.73
C VAL A 112 -8.99 2.33 4.44
N ALA A 113 -8.77 3.24 3.49
CA ALA A 113 -9.76 4.25 3.11
C ALA A 113 -11.06 3.61 2.58
N VAL A 114 -10.95 2.57 1.75
CA VAL A 114 -12.09 1.81 1.23
C VAL A 114 -12.80 1.06 2.35
N LEU A 115 -12.08 0.43 3.28
CA LEU A 115 -12.70 -0.26 4.43
C LEU A 115 -13.41 0.69 5.39
N LEU A 116 -12.90 1.91 5.58
CA LEU A 116 -13.51 2.91 6.45
C LEU A 116 -14.70 3.63 5.79
N SER A 117 -14.78 3.66 4.46
CA SER A 117 -15.88 4.31 3.73
C SER A 117 -17.29 3.88 4.18
N PRO A 118 -17.66 2.58 4.26
CA PRO A 118 -19.00 2.17 4.66
C PRO A 118 -19.34 2.52 6.12
N LEU A 119 -18.34 2.62 7.00
CA LEU A 119 -18.54 3.08 8.38
C LEU A 119 -18.92 4.56 8.44
N MET A 120 -18.31 5.38 7.59
CA MET A 120 -18.61 6.81 7.53
C MET A 120 -20.02 7.05 7.03
N VAL A 121 -20.47 6.32 6.00
CA VAL A 121 -21.85 6.43 5.47
C VAL A 121 -22.91 6.09 6.53
N SER A 122 -22.57 5.26 7.52
CA SER A 122 -23.47 4.87 8.60
C SER A 122 -23.78 6.00 9.59
N VAL A 123 -23.08 7.15 9.51
CA VAL A 123 -23.31 8.32 10.36
C VAL A 123 -24.50 9.14 9.82
N PRO A 124 -25.61 9.26 10.58
CA PRO A 124 -26.77 10.02 10.11
C PRO A 124 -26.43 11.52 9.95
N GLY A 125 -26.89 12.14 8.87
CA GLY A 125 -26.73 13.59 8.61
C GLY A 125 -25.37 14.03 8.05
N ALA A 126 -24.28 13.32 8.39
CA ALA A 126 -22.93 13.67 7.94
C ALA A 126 -22.23 12.57 7.13
N GLY A 127 -22.79 11.36 7.08
CA GLY A 127 -22.07 10.18 6.61
C GLY A 127 -21.65 10.20 5.15
N ALA A 128 -22.48 10.78 4.27
CA ALA A 128 -22.13 10.94 2.86
C ALA A 128 -20.93 11.90 2.68
N VAL A 129 -20.91 13.00 3.42
CA VAL A 129 -19.82 14.00 3.37
C VAL A 129 -18.54 13.43 4.00
N LEU A 130 -18.65 12.76 5.15
CA LEU A 130 -17.51 12.11 5.81
C LEU A 130 -16.91 11.01 4.94
N SER A 131 -17.74 10.17 4.30
CA SER A 131 -17.27 9.13 3.39
C SER A 131 -16.54 9.73 2.20
N LEU A 132 -17.11 10.78 1.58
CA LEU A 132 -16.48 11.48 0.46
C LEU A 132 -15.13 12.08 0.86
N LEU A 133 -15.04 12.72 2.04
CA LEU A 133 -13.79 13.28 2.56
C LEU A 133 -12.74 12.21 2.81
N VAL A 134 -13.10 11.10 3.45
CA VAL A 134 -12.18 9.97 3.70
C VAL A 134 -11.69 9.39 2.38
N LEU A 135 -12.56 9.26 1.38
CA LEU A 135 -12.22 8.73 0.07
C LEU A 135 -11.33 9.70 -0.73
N LEU A 136 -11.63 11.00 -0.70
CA LEU A 136 -10.78 12.05 -1.29
C LEU A 136 -9.40 12.10 -0.65
N VAL A 137 -9.31 12.03 0.68
CA VAL A 137 -8.04 11.98 1.40
C VAL A 137 -7.29 10.70 1.06
N GLY A 138 -7.96 9.55 1.05
CA GLY A 138 -7.37 8.26 0.71
C GLY A 138 -6.81 8.24 -0.71
N ILE A 139 -7.57 8.72 -1.70
CA ILE A 139 -7.14 8.84 -3.09
C ILE A 139 -6.04 9.89 -3.24
N GLY A 140 -6.15 11.04 -2.58
CA GLY A 140 -5.15 12.09 -2.66
C GLY A 140 -3.80 11.63 -2.10
N PHE A 141 -3.80 11.05 -0.91
CA PHE A 141 -2.59 10.54 -0.27
C PHE A 141 -2.05 9.28 -0.98
N GLY A 142 -2.93 8.33 -1.31
CA GLY A 142 -2.57 7.11 -2.02
C GLY A 142 -2.04 7.39 -3.43
N GLY A 143 -2.67 8.30 -4.17
CA GLY A 143 -2.23 8.75 -5.49
C GLY A 143 -0.88 9.46 -5.46
N LEU A 144 -0.65 10.34 -4.47
CA LEU A 144 0.64 11.02 -4.32
C LEU A 144 1.77 10.03 -4.03
N LEU A 145 1.51 9.02 -3.20
CA LEU A 145 2.46 7.94 -2.93
C LEU A 145 2.70 7.06 -4.17
N LEU A 146 1.66 6.78 -4.98
CA LEU A 146 1.80 6.06 -6.24
C LEU A 146 2.68 6.82 -7.24
N ILE A 147 2.52 8.14 -7.36
CA ILE A 147 3.37 8.96 -8.25
C ILE A 147 4.83 8.89 -7.78
N LYS A 148 5.09 9.05 -6.48
CA LYS A 148 6.45 8.91 -5.94
C LYS A 148 7.04 7.52 -6.18
N ALA A 149 6.23 6.47 -6.07
CA ALA A 149 6.66 5.12 -6.40
C ALA A 149 6.98 4.99 -7.89
N ALA A 150 6.12 5.49 -8.77
CA ALA A 150 6.30 5.42 -10.22
C ALA A 150 7.56 6.16 -10.69
N THR A 151 7.85 7.34 -10.12
CA THR A 151 9.08 8.08 -10.44
C THR A 151 10.33 7.29 -10.03
N GLY A 152 10.35 6.71 -8.83
CA GLY A 152 11.50 5.91 -8.39
C GLY A 152 11.68 4.62 -9.20
N PHE A 153 10.59 3.99 -9.67
CA PHE A 153 10.69 2.89 -10.63
C PHE A 153 11.22 3.35 -11.99
N TYR A 154 10.78 4.51 -12.47
CA TYR A 154 11.19 5.04 -13.77
C TYR A 154 12.69 5.34 -13.83
N GLU A 155 13.26 5.94 -12.77
CA GLU A 155 14.69 6.22 -12.68
C GLU A 155 15.51 4.93 -12.78
N VAL A 156 15.15 3.90 -12.02
CA VAL A 156 15.88 2.62 -12.05
C VAL A 156 15.72 1.89 -13.39
N PHE A 157 14.53 1.93 -14.00
CA PHE A 157 14.32 1.34 -15.33
C PHE A 157 15.13 2.07 -16.41
N ARG A 158 15.28 3.39 -16.29
CA ARG A 158 16.07 4.18 -17.24
C ARG A 158 17.54 3.77 -17.18
N ASP A 159 18.12 3.69 -15.99
CA ASP A 159 19.54 3.34 -15.81
C ASP A 159 19.84 1.93 -16.36
N LYS A 160 18.92 0.98 -16.15
CA LYS A 160 18.99 -0.38 -16.72
C LYS A 160 18.90 -0.39 -18.24
N LEU A 161 18.05 0.45 -18.83
CA LEU A 161 17.92 0.55 -20.28
C LEU A 161 19.17 1.16 -20.93
N GLU A 162 19.79 2.13 -20.27
CA GLU A 162 21.05 2.73 -20.70
C GLU A 162 22.19 1.70 -20.65
N GLU A 163 22.30 0.93 -19.56
CA GLU A 163 23.29 -0.16 -19.41
C GLU A 163 23.08 -1.27 -20.46
N LEU A 164 21.83 -1.62 -20.79
CA LEU A 164 21.53 -2.58 -21.85
C LEU A 164 21.86 -2.03 -23.24
N ALA A 165 21.60 -0.74 -23.48
CA ALA A 165 21.90 -0.10 -24.76
C ALA A 165 23.41 -0.04 -25.02
N GLU A 166 24.23 0.27 -24.00
CA GLU A 166 25.70 0.23 -24.11
C GLU A 166 26.21 -1.19 -24.38
N ASN A 167 25.72 -2.20 -23.65
CA ASN A 167 26.11 -3.60 -23.89
C ASN A 167 25.73 -4.10 -25.29
N LEU A 168 24.60 -3.62 -25.83
CA LEU A 168 24.18 -3.92 -27.20
C LEU A 168 25.07 -3.21 -28.21
N ALA A 169 25.42 -1.95 -27.98
CA ALA A 169 26.32 -1.18 -28.84
C ALA A 169 27.71 -1.82 -28.90
N GLU A 170 28.30 -2.19 -27.76
CA GLU A 170 29.59 -2.89 -27.71
C GLU A 170 29.55 -4.21 -28.48
N ARG A 171 28.49 -5.02 -28.32
CA ARG A 171 28.36 -6.30 -29.05
C ARG A 171 28.21 -6.12 -30.55
N VAL A 172 27.53 -5.05 -30.99
CA VAL A 172 27.39 -4.74 -32.41
C VAL A 172 28.72 -4.28 -32.99
N GLU A 173 29.45 -3.43 -32.28
CA GLU A 173 30.79 -2.97 -32.68
C GLU A 173 31.80 -4.13 -32.73
N GLU A 174 31.72 -5.07 -31.79
CA GLU A 174 32.56 -6.28 -31.77
C GLU A 174 32.26 -7.23 -32.94
N LEU A 175 31.01 -7.27 -33.40
CA LEU A 175 30.59 -8.06 -34.55
C LEU A 175 31.01 -7.40 -35.87
N GLU A 176 30.88 -6.08 -36.01
CA GLU A 176 31.36 -5.34 -37.18
C GLU A 176 32.89 -5.47 -37.32
N ARG A 177 33.64 -5.33 -36.23
CA ARG A 177 35.10 -5.47 -36.25
C ARG A 177 35.55 -6.87 -36.67
N LYS A 178 34.84 -7.92 -36.25
CA LYS A 178 35.12 -9.30 -36.68
C LYS A 178 34.74 -9.55 -38.14
N ALA A 179 33.66 -8.93 -38.63
CA ALA A 179 33.28 -9.03 -40.04
C ALA A 179 34.33 -8.36 -40.95
N SER A 180 34.83 -7.18 -40.59
CA SER A 180 35.85 -6.49 -41.38
C SER A 180 37.21 -7.20 -41.38
N GLU A 181 37.61 -7.82 -40.26
CA GLU A 181 38.84 -8.63 -40.20
C GLU A 181 38.76 -9.89 -41.07
N THR A 182 37.54 -10.42 -41.32
CA THR A 182 37.33 -11.62 -42.16
C THR A 182 37.37 -11.28 -43.65
N GLU A 183 36.89 -10.10 -44.06
CA GLU A 183 36.96 -9.65 -45.47
C GLU A 183 38.39 -9.30 -45.91
N GLU A 184 39.23 -8.70 -45.04
CA GLU A 184 40.64 -8.42 -45.37
C GLU A 184 41.50 -9.68 -45.53
N THR A 185 41.10 -10.81 -44.92
CA THR A 185 41.82 -12.08 -45.08
C THR A 185 41.49 -12.80 -46.39
N GLU A 186 40.30 -12.59 -46.97
CA GLU A 186 39.89 -13.19 -48.24
C GLU A 186 40.41 -12.41 -49.47
N GLU A 187 40.70 -11.11 -49.37
CA GLU A 187 41.32 -10.33 -50.48
C GLU A 187 42.85 -10.54 -50.61
N SER A 188 43.49 -11.21 -49.65
CA SER A 188 44.94 -11.45 -49.63
C SER A 188 45.37 -12.84 -50.11
N GLU A 189 44.43 -13.73 -50.48
CA GLU A 189 44.67 -15.03 -51.16
C GLU A 189 44.45 -14.96 -52.68
#